data_AF-A0A7Y2GWA6-F1
#
_entry.id   AF-A0A7Y2GWA6-F1
#
_cell.length_a   1.000
_cell.length_b   1.000
_cell.length_c   1.000
_cell.angle_alpha   90.00
_cell.angle_beta   90.00
_cell.angle_gamma   90.00
#
_symmetry.space_group_name_H-M   'P 1'
#
loop_
_entity.id
_entity.type
_entity.pdbx_description
1 polymer ?
#
loop_
_entity_poly.entity_id
_entity_poly.type
_entity_poly.pdbx_seq_one_letter_code
_entity_poly.pdbx_strand_id
1 'polypeptide(L)'
;MAKKFDTNPLDPKFPESVKDTQPELETVTLPKSGGKTTKFAEPLETEEQTRKLGATEFEGVNPNYGNGNAEIAPYQPQQFYEEAPAETKTHNIGSISLPENVLTALPYIPFAYIGIIAGVIELVFIPKSEPKVRYHAAQGLAAQIAVWIVLTGLGFLSWGTDVADVAATIFSIVTSIMLMIFAYKALRGKPIHIESVQDLTDWIEEKITPKS
;
A
#
# COMPACT_ATOMS: atom_id res chain seq x y z
N MET A 1 -21.22 -36.08 -7.68
CA MET A 1 -20.63 -34.74 -7.48
C MET A 1 -19.97 -34.75 -6.11
N ALA A 2 -18.64 -34.81 -6.04
CA ALA A 2 -17.92 -34.97 -4.78
C ALA A 2 -17.85 -33.64 -4.02
N LYS A 3 -18.31 -33.64 -2.76
CA LYS A 3 -18.20 -32.53 -1.79
C LYS A 3 -16.72 -32.18 -1.61
N LYS A 4 -16.29 -31.05 -2.19
CA LYS A 4 -15.00 -30.46 -1.85
C LYS A 4 -15.14 -29.76 -0.50
N PHE A 5 -14.29 -30.16 0.45
CA PHE A 5 -14.04 -29.53 1.75
C PHE A 5 -14.96 -29.96 2.90
N ASP A 6 -14.82 -31.24 3.29
CA ASP A 6 -15.03 -31.63 4.69
C ASP A 6 -13.69 -31.42 5.42
N THR A 7 -13.55 -30.30 6.12
CA THR A 7 -12.34 -29.93 6.86
C THR A 7 -12.43 -30.37 8.32
N ASN A 8 -12.94 -31.57 8.55
CA ASN A 8 -12.97 -32.15 9.88
C ASN A 8 -11.57 -32.70 10.24
N PRO A 9 -10.88 -32.12 11.25
CA PRO A 9 -9.52 -32.52 11.62
C PRO A 9 -9.44 -33.90 12.29
N LEU A 10 -10.59 -34.53 12.57
CA LEU A 10 -10.68 -35.89 13.11
C LEU A 10 -10.91 -36.95 12.02
N ASP A 11 -10.97 -36.57 10.74
CA ASP A 11 -11.10 -37.55 9.65
C ASP A 11 -9.74 -38.27 9.43
N PRO A 12 -9.66 -39.59 9.68
CA PRO A 12 -8.42 -40.35 9.54
C PRO A 12 -7.87 -40.39 8.10
N LYS A 13 -8.63 -39.93 7.09
CA LYS A 13 -8.17 -39.85 5.68
C LYS A 13 -7.53 -38.52 5.30
N PHE A 14 -7.57 -37.51 6.17
CA PHE A 14 -6.96 -36.19 5.91
C PHE A 14 -5.44 -36.21 5.64
N PRO A 15 -4.60 -37.04 6.30
CA PRO A 15 -3.15 -36.99 6.06
C PRO A 15 -2.72 -37.59 4.71
N GLU A 16 -3.56 -38.37 4.03
CA GLU A 16 -3.23 -38.95 2.72
C GLU A 16 -3.50 -37.98 1.57
N SER A 17 -4.58 -37.20 1.62
CA SER A 17 -4.93 -36.25 0.56
C SER A 17 -3.99 -35.03 0.46
N VAL A 18 -3.22 -34.75 1.52
CA VAL A 18 -2.21 -33.68 1.53
C VAL A 18 -0.90 -34.12 0.87
N LYS A 19 -0.59 -35.43 0.86
CA LYS A 19 0.65 -35.94 0.26
C LYS A 19 0.65 -35.86 -1.26
N ASP A 20 -0.51 -36.01 -1.90
CA ASP A 20 -0.60 -36.01 -3.36
C ASP A 20 -0.57 -34.60 -4.00
N THR A 21 -0.58 -33.53 -3.20
CA THR A 21 -0.66 -32.13 -3.70
C THR A 21 0.55 -31.28 -3.31
N GLN A 22 1.59 -31.84 -2.68
CA GLN A 22 2.84 -31.11 -2.43
C GLN A 22 3.85 -31.41 -3.56
N PRO A 23 4.28 -30.41 -4.35
CA PRO A 23 5.46 -30.58 -5.20
C PRO A 23 6.65 -30.90 -4.29
N GLU A 24 7.44 -31.92 -4.64
CA GLU A 24 8.67 -32.30 -3.94
C GLU A 24 9.58 -31.06 -3.78
N LEU A 25 9.60 -30.50 -2.57
CA LEU A 25 10.61 -29.51 -2.20
C LEU A 25 11.92 -30.27 -2.08
N GLU A 26 12.75 -30.20 -3.11
CA GLU A 26 14.15 -30.59 -3.04
C GLU A 26 14.78 -29.90 -1.82
N THR A 27 15.17 -30.69 -0.82
CA THR A 27 15.96 -30.18 0.28
C THR A 27 17.37 -29.92 -0.25
N VAL A 28 17.62 -28.68 -0.65
CA VAL A 28 18.97 -28.23 -1.03
C VAL A 28 19.85 -28.32 0.21
N THR A 29 20.67 -29.38 0.28
CA THR A 29 21.72 -29.48 1.28
C THR A 29 22.74 -28.37 1.03
N LEU A 30 23.06 -27.58 2.06
CA LEU A 30 24.08 -26.54 1.95
C LEU A 30 25.40 -27.16 1.48
N PRO A 31 26.14 -26.50 0.56
CA PRO A 31 27.45 -26.98 0.16
C PRO A 31 28.36 -27.06 1.40
N LYS A 32 28.98 -28.24 1.62
CA LYS A 32 30.06 -28.43 2.59
C LYS A 32 31.33 -27.71 2.12
N SER A 33 31.26 -26.39 2.05
CA SER A 33 32.42 -25.52 1.94
C SER A 33 33.12 -25.57 3.29
N GLY A 34 34.35 -26.10 3.33
CA GLY A 34 35.26 -26.05 4.47
C GLY A 34 35.71 -24.63 4.81
N GLY A 35 34.75 -23.74 5.04
CA GLY A 35 34.96 -22.34 5.36
C GLY A 35 35.71 -22.24 6.68
N LYS A 36 36.94 -21.73 6.63
CA LYS A 36 37.62 -21.22 7.81
C LYS A 36 36.71 -20.15 8.41
N THR A 37 36.20 -20.40 9.62
CA THR A 37 35.47 -19.40 10.38
C THR A 37 36.46 -18.29 10.73
N THR A 38 36.35 -17.14 10.06
CA THR A 38 36.95 -15.90 10.54
C THR A 38 36.42 -15.67 11.96
N LYS A 39 37.33 -15.50 12.94
CA LYS A 39 36.91 -15.13 14.29
C LYS A 39 36.07 -13.87 14.20
N PHE A 40 34.91 -13.87 14.86
CA PHE A 40 34.07 -12.68 15.00
C PHE A 40 34.94 -11.54 15.54
N ALA A 41 34.79 -10.35 14.95
CA ALA A 41 35.44 -9.15 15.46
C ALA A 41 35.01 -8.93 16.92
N GLU A 42 35.95 -8.51 17.77
CA GLU A 42 35.62 -8.18 19.15
C GLU A 42 34.58 -7.04 19.17
N PRO A 43 33.59 -7.11 20.08
CA PRO A 43 32.51 -6.14 20.14
C PRO A 43 33.08 -4.73 20.32
N LEU A 44 32.71 -3.83 19.42
CA LEU A 44 32.98 -2.40 19.56
C LEU A 44 32.09 -1.84 20.68
N GLU A 45 32.62 -0.93 21.49
CA GLU A 45 31.95 -0.38 22.70
C GLU A 45 30.54 0.19 22.45
N THR A 46 30.21 0.52 21.19
CA THR A 46 28.90 1.04 20.80
C THR A 46 27.80 -0.04 20.70
N GLU A 47 28.13 -1.33 20.62
CA GLU A 47 27.12 -2.40 20.63
C GLU A 47 26.55 -2.70 22.03
N GLU A 48 27.22 -2.27 23.11
CA GLU A 48 26.68 -2.45 24.47
C GLU A 48 25.42 -1.59 24.73
N GLN A 49 25.21 -0.51 23.97
CA GLN A 49 24.07 0.39 24.20
C GLN A 49 22.73 -0.17 23.73
N THR A 50 22.69 -1.11 22.77
CA THR A 50 21.42 -1.74 22.34
C THR A 50 21.09 -3.02 23.09
N ARG A 51 22.01 -3.56 23.90
CA ARG A 51 21.80 -4.81 24.65
C ARG A 51 21.39 -4.60 26.12
N LYS A 52 21.51 -3.38 26.64
CA LYS A 52 21.02 -3.03 27.98
C LYS A 52 19.71 -2.25 27.83
N LEU A 53 18.61 -2.98 27.58
CA LEU A 53 17.30 -2.52 28.06
C LEU A 53 17.46 -2.37 29.58
N GLY A 54 17.61 -1.12 30.04
CA GLY A 54 17.85 -0.81 31.43
C GLY A 54 16.66 -1.29 32.27
N ALA A 55 16.93 -1.94 33.40
CA ALA A 55 15.90 -2.35 34.35
C ALA A 55 15.01 -1.19 34.83
N THR A 56 15.44 0.05 34.62
CA THR A 56 14.71 1.30 34.88
C THR A 56 13.59 1.62 33.89
N GLU A 57 13.57 1.04 32.68
CA GLU A 57 12.44 1.22 31.74
C GLU A 57 11.26 0.29 32.05
N PHE A 58 11.42 -0.64 32.99
CA PHE A 58 10.37 -1.55 33.45
C PHE A 58 9.71 -1.13 34.78
N GLU A 59 10.00 0.06 35.31
CA GLU A 59 9.37 0.57 36.55
C GLU A 59 7.92 1.05 36.38
N GLY A 60 7.34 0.92 35.17
CA GLY A 60 5.91 1.15 34.92
C GLY A 60 4.99 -0.02 35.30
N VAL A 61 5.55 -1.17 35.71
CA VAL A 61 4.74 -2.32 36.14
C VAL A 61 4.49 -2.22 37.64
N ASN A 62 3.30 -1.73 38.00
CA ASN A 62 2.81 -1.71 39.37
C ASN A 62 2.92 -3.13 39.99
N PRO A 63 3.69 -3.33 41.07
CA PRO A 63 3.94 -4.65 41.65
C PRO A 63 2.73 -5.25 42.40
N ASN A 64 1.55 -4.63 42.34
CA ASN A 64 0.40 -5.00 43.14
C ASN A 64 -0.50 -6.12 42.54
N TYR A 65 0.04 -6.94 41.63
CA TYR A 65 -0.69 -8.08 41.04
C TYR A 65 -0.91 -9.27 42.01
N GLY A 66 -0.46 -9.17 43.26
CA GLY A 66 -0.61 -10.22 44.26
C GLY A 66 -1.75 -10.03 45.26
N ASN A 67 -2.43 -8.87 45.28
CA ASN A 67 -3.33 -8.51 46.38
C ASN A 67 -4.72 -8.06 45.89
N GLY A 68 -5.41 -8.93 45.16
CA GLY A 68 -6.88 -9.04 45.06
C GLY A 68 -7.75 -7.84 44.63
N ASN A 69 -7.20 -6.62 44.51
CA ASN A 69 -7.93 -5.38 44.30
C ASN A 69 -7.36 -4.57 43.12
N ALA A 70 -7.11 -5.24 41.99
CA ALA A 70 -6.86 -4.52 40.75
C ALA A 70 -8.21 -4.18 40.10
N GLU A 71 -8.58 -2.90 40.15
CA GLU A 71 -9.68 -2.38 39.32
C GLU A 71 -9.32 -2.64 37.85
N ILE A 72 -10.15 -3.42 37.16
CA ILE A 72 -9.98 -3.74 35.74
C ILE A 72 -10.20 -2.44 34.97
N ALA A 73 -9.11 -1.76 34.59
CA ALA A 73 -9.20 -0.63 33.69
C ALA A 73 -9.82 -1.11 32.37
N PRO A 74 -10.87 -0.43 31.85
CA PRO A 74 -11.52 -0.83 30.61
C PRO A 74 -10.50 -0.79 29.47
N TYR A 75 -10.48 -1.87 28.68
CA TYR A 75 -9.66 -1.99 27.48
C TYR A 75 -9.94 -0.81 26.54
N GLN A 76 -8.96 0.08 26.40
CA GLN A 76 -8.95 1.10 25.35
C GLN A 76 -8.28 0.45 24.13
N PRO A 77 -8.99 0.24 23.01
CA PRO A 77 -8.36 -0.24 21.81
C PRO A 77 -7.30 0.77 21.37
N GLN A 78 -6.03 0.35 21.28
CA GLN A 78 -5.00 1.15 20.64
C GLN A 78 -5.41 1.38 19.19
N GLN A 79 -5.67 2.65 18.85
CA GLN A 79 -5.86 3.08 17.47
C GLN A 79 -4.54 2.85 16.73
N PHE A 80 -4.43 1.75 15.98
CA PHE A 80 -3.25 1.44 15.16
C PHE A 80 -3.05 2.40 13.97
N TYR A 81 -4.03 3.28 13.74
CA TYR A 81 -3.92 4.41 12.82
C TYR A 81 -4.03 5.68 13.64
N GLU A 82 -2.90 6.16 14.14
CA GLU A 82 -2.78 7.57 14.47
C GLU A 82 -2.85 8.30 13.13
N GLU A 83 -4.00 8.93 12.86
CA GLU A 83 -4.18 9.82 11.72
C GLU A 83 -3.15 10.93 11.92
N ALA A 84 -1.98 10.80 11.27
CA ALA A 84 -0.87 11.72 11.43
C ALA A 84 -1.44 13.15 11.31
N PRO A 85 -1.15 14.03 12.28
CA PRO A 85 -1.78 15.35 12.33
C PRO A 85 -1.62 15.98 10.96
N ALA A 86 -2.74 16.38 10.35
CA ALA A 86 -2.76 16.93 9.00
C ALA A 86 -1.61 17.93 8.86
N GLU A 87 -0.55 17.53 8.14
CA GLU A 87 0.61 18.38 7.90
C GLU A 87 0.10 19.54 7.05
N THR A 88 -0.34 20.57 7.74
CA THR A 88 -0.91 21.81 7.20
C THR A 88 0.19 22.76 6.74
N LYS A 89 1.46 22.33 6.81
CA LYS A 89 2.57 23.04 6.20
C LYS A 89 2.65 22.61 4.74
N THR A 90 2.37 23.57 3.86
CA THR A 90 2.73 23.53 2.44
C THR A 90 4.24 23.38 2.31
N HIS A 91 4.73 22.15 2.38
CA HIS A 91 6.11 21.80 2.07
C HIS A 91 6.26 21.81 0.55
N ASN A 92 7.33 22.46 0.06
CA ASN A 92 7.68 22.42 -1.35
C ASN A 92 8.52 21.18 -1.61
N ILE A 93 8.23 20.46 -2.68
CA ILE A 93 8.86 19.18 -2.98
C ILE A 93 10.15 19.38 -3.76
N GLY A 94 11.29 19.08 -3.13
CA GLY A 94 12.61 19.11 -3.76
C GLY A 94 12.92 20.44 -4.46
N SER A 95 13.28 20.38 -5.74
CA SER A 95 13.59 21.56 -6.58
C SER A 95 12.37 22.18 -7.26
N ILE A 96 11.18 21.59 -7.10
CA ILE A 96 9.94 22.07 -7.69
C ILE A 96 9.29 23.03 -6.69
N SER A 97 9.10 24.29 -7.09
CA SER A 97 8.53 25.35 -6.23
C SER A 97 7.02 25.21 -6.02
N LEU A 98 6.47 23.99 -6.12
CA LEU A 98 5.05 23.72 -5.94
C LEU A 98 4.83 23.01 -4.60
N PRO A 99 3.72 23.34 -3.91
CA PRO A 99 3.41 22.73 -2.65
C PRO A 99 2.91 21.29 -2.85
N GLU A 100 3.21 20.43 -1.88
CA GLU A 100 2.96 18.99 -1.94
C GLU A 100 1.49 18.64 -2.19
N ASN A 101 0.56 19.38 -1.58
CA ASN A 101 -0.87 19.19 -1.73
C ASN A 101 -1.38 19.47 -3.16
N VAL A 102 -0.71 20.35 -3.91
CA VAL A 102 -1.04 20.64 -5.31
C VAL A 102 -0.52 19.52 -6.21
N LEU A 103 0.70 19.05 -5.98
CA LEU A 103 1.29 17.95 -6.75
C LEU A 103 0.53 16.64 -6.51
N THR A 104 0.14 16.34 -5.27
CA THR A 104 -0.70 15.15 -5.01
C THR A 104 -2.09 15.23 -5.64
N ALA A 105 -2.60 16.42 -5.96
CA ALA A 105 -3.95 16.59 -6.52
C ALA A 105 -4.00 16.61 -8.05
N LEU A 106 -2.92 17.04 -8.72
CA LEU A 106 -2.84 17.20 -10.17
C LEU A 106 -3.28 15.95 -10.97
N PRO A 107 -2.83 14.73 -10.60
CA PRO A 107 -3.18 13.49 -11.29
C PRO A 107 -4.70 13.18 -11.27
N TYR A 108 -5.41 13.70 -10.27
CA TYR A 108 -6.86 13.50 -10.08
C TYR A 108 -7.70 14.54 -10.80
N ILE A 109 -7.11 15.53 -11.47
CA ILE A 109 -7.88 16.51 -12.23
C ILE A 109 -8.71 15.75 -13.28
N PRO A 110 -10.03 15.95 -13.33
CA PRO A 110 -10.88 15.32 -14.35
C PRO A 110 -10.41 15.74 -15.74
N PHE A 111 -10.89 15.07 -16.78
CA PHE A 111 -10.33 15.11 -18.15
C PHE A 111 -9.07 14.25 -18.28
N ALA A 112 -9.28 13.03 -18.80
CA ALA A 112 -8.27 11.97 -18.89
C ALA A 112 -6.90 12.48 -19.34
N TYR A 113 -6.85 13.33 -20.37
CA TYR A 113 -5.58 13.86 -20.89
C TYR A 113 -4.80 14.70 -19.87
N ILE A 114 -5.47 15.56 -19.09
CA ILE A 114 -4.79 16.44 -18.13
C ILE A 114 -4.24 15.60 -16.96
N GLY A 115 -5.08 14.75 -16.37
CA GLY A 115 -4.67 13.90 -15.25
C GLY A 115 -3.59 12.89 -15.63
N ILE A 116 -3.68 12.29 -16.84
CA ILE A 116 -2.65 11.36 -17.35
C ILE A 116 -1.33 12.10 -17.58
N ILE A 117 -1.34 13.24 -18.27
CA ILE A 117 -0.11 14.02 -18.53
C ILE A 117 0.51 14.47 -17.21
N ALA A 118 -0.30 14.96 -16.27
CA ALA A 118 0.14 15.33 -14.93
C ALA A 118 0.82 14.16 -14.21
N GLY A 119 0.15 13.01 -14.11
CA GLY A 119 0.68 11.84 -13.43
C GLY A 119 1.97 11.31 -14.07
N VAL A 120 2.07 11.30 -15.40
CA VAL A 120 3.30 10.90 -16.11
C VAL A 120 4.44 11.88 -15.85
N ILE A 121 4.19 13.19 -15.97
CA ILE A 121 5.21 14.22 -15.69
C ILE A 121 5.68 14.09 -14.24
N GLU A 122 4.77 13.97 -13.28
CA GLU A 122 5.12 13.84 -11.87
C GLU A 122 5.96 12.59 -11.59
N LEU A 123 5.59 11.43 -12.14
CA LEU A 123 6.37 10.20 -11.95
C LEU A 123 7.79 10.29 -12.53
N VAL A 124 7.99 11.07 -13.59
CA VAL A 124 9.29 11.26 -14.24
C VAL A 124 10.16 12.29 -13.49
N PHE A 125 9.57 13.39 -13.02
CA PHE A 125 10.32 14.52 -12.47
C PHE A 125 10.39 14.54 -10.94
N ILE A 126 9.47 13.90 -10.22
CA ILE A 126 9.49 13.89 -8.75
C ILE A 126 10.52 12.88 -8.25
N PRO A 127 11.46 13.31 -7.38
CA PRO A 127 12.52 12.45 -6.88
C PRO A 127 11.99 11.34 -5.97
N LYS A 128 12.71 10.21 -5.91
CA LYS A 128 12.37 9.05 -5.06
C LYS A 128 12.29 9.37 -3.56
N SER A 129 12.90 10.48 -3.12
CA SER A 129 12.84 10.96 -1.75
C SER A 129 11.45 11.40 -1.31
N GLU A 130 10.51 11.55 -2.24
CA GLU A 130 9.16 12.10 -2.02
C GLU A 130 8.10 11.02 -2.35
N PRO A 131 8.08 9.91 -1.59
CA PRO A 131 7.30 8.71 -1.94
C PRO A 131 5.79 8.98 -1.95
N LYS A 132 5.31 9.86 -1.06
CA LYS A 132 3.89 10.20 -0.96
C LYS A 132 3.32 10.79 -2.25
N VAL A 133 4.07 11.68 -2.90
CA VAL A 133 3.59 12.35 -4.11
C VAL A 133 3.73 11.48 -5.33
N ARG A 134 4.80 10.67 -5.39
CA ARG A 134 4.93 9.63 -6.42
C ARG A 134 3.81 8.60 -6.33
N TYR A 135 3.43 8.19 -5.11
CA TYR A 135 2.32 7.27 -4.90
C TYR A 135 0.99 7.87 -5.40
N HIS A 136 0.68 9.11 -5.02
CA HIS A 136 -0.53 9.79 -5.53
C HIS A 136 -0.51 10.01 -7.04
N ALA A 137 0.67 10.27 -7.64
CA ALA A 137 0.87 10.35 -9.08
C ALA A 137 0.57 9.02 -9.78
N ALA A 138 1.10 7.91 -9.27
CA ALA A 138 0.82 6.57 -9.77
C ALA A 138 -0.66 6.20 -9.62
N GLN A 139 -1.26 6.50 -8.46
CA GLN A 139 -2.65 6.15 -8.16
C GLN A 139 -3.64 6.96 -8.98
N GLY A 140 -3.39 8.27 -9.15
CA GLY A 140 -4.18 9.11 -10.03
C GLY A 140 -4.05 8.68 -11.49
N LEU A 141 -2.84 8.37 -11.96
CA LEU A 141 -2.61 7.83 -13.30
C LEU A 141 -3.34 6.49 -13.51
N ALA A 142 -3.27 5.59 -12.55
CA ALA A 142 -3.99 4.31 -12.56
C ALA A 142 -5.51 4.52 -12.67
N ALA A 143 -6.06 5.44 -11.88
CA ALA A 143 -7.49 5.79 -11.92
C ALA A 143 -7.90 6.33 -13.30
N GLN A 144 -7.11 7.23 -13.90
CA GLN A 144 -7.40 7.78 -15.23
C GLN A 144 -7.34 6.70 -16.32
N ILE A 145 -6.36 5.79 -16.26
CA ILE A 145 -6.24 4.66 -17.18
C ILE A 145 -7.45 3.73 -17.04
N ALA A 146 -7.87 3.41 -15.82
CA ALA A 146 -9.04 2.58 -15.57
C ALA A 146 -10.32 3.20 -16.17
N VAL A 147 -10.53 4.51 -15.97
CA VAL A 147 -11.64 5.25 -16.58
C VAL A 147 -11.56 5.19 -18.11
N TRP A 148 -10.37 5.35 -18.69
CA TRP A 148 -10.18 5.32 -20.13
C TRP A 148 -10.46 3.94 -20.74
N ILE A 149 -10.07 2.86 -20.07
CA ILE A 149 -10.38 1.48 -20.49
C ILE A 149 -11.89 1.26 -20.55
N VAL A 150 -12.63 1.68 -19.51
CA VAL A 150 -14.09 1.51 -19.47
C VAL A 150 -14.77 2.34 -20.55
N LEU A 151 -14.39 3.60 -20.72
CA LEU A 151 -14.94 4.47 -21.77
C LEU A 151 -14.64 3.94 -23.17
N THR A 152 -13.44 3.42 -23.40
CA THR A 152 -13.06 2.80 -24.68
C THR A 152 -13.90 1.55 -24.94
N GLY A 153 -14.10 0.69 -23.94
CA GLY A 153 -14.95 -0.49 -24.04
C GLY A 153 -16.41 -0.15 -24.37
N LEU A 154 -16.97 0.88 -23.72
CA LEU A 154 -18.32 1.37 -24.02
C LEU A 154 -18.41 1.97 -25.44
N GLY A 155 -17.38 2.69 -25.89
CA GLY A 155 -17.31 3.22 -27.25
C GLY A 155 -17.25 2.14 -28.33
N PHE A 156 -16.59 1.01 -28.06
CA PHE A 156 -16.65 -0.14 -28.98
C PHE A 156 -18.05 -0.77 -29.04
N LEU A 157 -18.80 -0.77 -27.94
CA LEU A 157 -20.17 -1.29 -27.87
C LEU A 157 -21.20 -0.35 -28.51
N SER A 158 -20.94 0.96 -28.53
CA SER A 158 -21.88 1.94 -29.11
C SER A 158 -22.01 1.86 -30.62
N TRP A 159 -21.10 1.14 -31.30
CA TRP A 159 -21.27 0.81 -32.72
C TRP A 159 -22.55 0.01 -33.01
N GLY A 160 -23.14 -0.66 -32.01
CA GLY A 160 -24.35 -1.48 -32.18
C GLY A 160 -25.58 -1.05 -31.37
N THR A 161 -25.47 -0.14 -30.40
CA THR A 161 -26.59 0.26 -29.53
C THR A 161 -26.46 1.68 -28.96
N ASP A 162 -27.53 2.48 -29.05
CA ASP A 162 -27.61 3.83 -28.45
C ASP A 162 -27.51 3.83 -26.91
N VAL A 163 -27.82 2.70 -26.27
CA VAL A 163 -27.75 2.54 -24.81
C VAL A 163 -26.31 2.69 -24.29
N ALA A 164 -25.32 2.30 -25.09
CA ALA A 164 -23.91 2.41 -24.71
C ALA A 164 -23.43 3.85 -24.63
N ASP A 165 -23.92 4.75 -25.50
CA ASP A 165 -23.59 6.18 -25.46
C ASP A 165 -24.17 6.86 -24.21
N VAL A 166 -25.40 6.51 -23.83
CA VAL A 166 -26.03 6.98 -22.59
C VAL A 166 -25.24 6.48 -21.38
N ALA A 167 -24.85 5.20 -21.36
CA ALA A 167 -24.05 4.62 -20.29
C ALA A 167 -22.66 5.28 -20.18
N ALA A 168 -21.99 5.52 -21.32
CA ALA A 168 -20.69 6.20 -21.37
C ALA A 168 -20.79 7.63 -20.83
N THR A 169 -21.85 8.35 -21.19
CA THR A 169 -22.10 9.71 -20.69
C THR A 169 -22.30 9.73 -19.18
N ILE A 170 -23.16 8.85 -18.65
CA ILE A 170 -23.41 8.76 -17.20
C ILE A 170 -22.11 8.37 -16.47
N PHE A 171 -21.39 7.36 -16.97
CA PHE A 171 -20.12 6.93 -16.39
C PHE A 171 -19.09 8.06 -16.38
N SER A 172 -18.96 8.81 -17.47
CA SER A 172 -18.05 9.97 -17.56
C SER A 172 -18.39 11.05 -16.54
N ILE A 173 -19.68 11.34 -16.31
CA ILE A 173 -20.11 12.34 -15.33
C ILE A 173 -19.77 11.87 -13.91
N VAL A 174 -20.14 10.63 -13.57
CA VAL A 174 -19.92 10.06 -12.23
C VAL A 174 -18.43 10.00 -11.91
N THR A 175 -17.61 9.49 -12.84
CA THR A 175 -16.16 9.40 -12.65
C THR A 175 -15.51 10.77 -12.57
N SER A 176 -15.96 11.76 -13.36
CA SER A 176 -15.47 13.13 -13.26
C SER A 176 -15.74 13.74 -11.88
N ILE A 177 -16.94 13.54 -11.32
CA ILE A 177 -17.29 14.02 -9.98
C ILE A 177 -16.42 13.32 -8.92
N MET A 178 -16.27 12.01 -9.02
CA MET A 178 -15.42 11.22 -8.11
C MET A 178 -13.97 11.71 -8.12
N LEU A 179 -13.38 11.89 -9.32
CA LEU A 179 -12.03 12.41 -9.49
C LEU A 179 -11.88 13.83 -8.93
N MET A 180 -12.87 14.69 -9.13
CA MET A 180 -12.88 16.04 -8.54
C MET A 180 -12.92 16.00 -7.00
N ILE A 181 -13.66 15.06 -6.40
CA ILE A 181 -13.66 14.85 -4.94
C ILE A 181 -12.28 14.39 -4.46
N PHE A 182 -11.63 13.49 -5.18
CA PHE A 182 -10.27 13.04 -4.85
C PHE A 182 -9.26 14.18 -4.98
N ALA A 183 -9.28 14.94 -6.08
CA ALA A 183 -8.44 16.13 -6.22
C ALA A 183 -8.66 17.11 -5.06
N TYR A 184 -9.91 17.38 -4.68
CA TYR A 184 -10.22 18.25 -3.54
C TYR A 184 -9.71 17.71 -2.20
N LYS A 185 -9.86 16.39 -1.96
CA LYS A 185 -9.31 15.75 -0.75
C LYS A 185 -7.79 15.82 -0.71
N ALA A 186 -7.12 15.62 -1.85
CA ALA A 186 -5.66 15.69 -1.99
C ALA A 186 -5.15 17.11 -1.74
N LEU A 187 -5.84 18.13 -2.29
CA LEU A 187 -5.54 19.54 -2.01
C LEU A 187 -5.63 19.90 -0.53
N ARG A 188 -6.48 19.19 0.23
CA ARG A 188 -6.62 19.34 1.69
C ARG A 188 -5.64 18.48 2.49
N GLY A 189 -4.76 17.73 1.83
CA GLY A 189 -3.80 16.83 2.47
C GLY A 189 -4.45 15.61 3.14
N LYS A 190 -5.70 15.28 2.78
CA LYS A 190 -6.37 14.08 3.32
C LYS A 190 -5.87 12.85 2.59
N PRO A 191 -5.62 11.72 3.31
CA PRO A 191 -5.24 10.47 2.66
C PRO A 191 -6.36 10.00 1.73
N ILE A 192 -5.95 9.54 0.54
CA ILE A 192 -6.84 8.94 -0.46
C ILE A 192 -6.23 7.60 -0.82
N HIS A 193 -6.92 6.54 -0.41
CA HIS A 193 -6.58 5.18 -0.83
C HIS A 193 -7.72 4.66 -1.68
N ILE A 194 -7.39 4.12 -2.85
CA ILE A 194 -8.36 3.50 -3.76
C ILE A 194 -7.92 2.05 -3.93
N GLU A 195 -8.52 1.16 -3.15
CA GLU A 195 -8.18 -0.27 -3.13
C GLU A 195 -8.30 -0.91 -4.52
N SER A 196 -9.30 -0.50 -5.31
CA SER A 196 -9.56 -1.09 -6.64
C SER A 196 -8.50 -0.80 -7.70
N VAL A 197 -7.63 0.19 -7.48
CA VAL A 197 -6.54 0.52 -8.41
C VAL A 197 -5.17 0.30 -7.78
N GLN A 198 -5.10 -0.30 -6.59
CA GLN A 198 -3.83 -0.47 -5.87
C GLN A 198 -2.86 -1.34 -6.67
N ASP A 199 -3.29 -2.50 -7.16
CA ASP A 199 -2.43 -3.37 -7.97
C ASP A 199 -1.90 -2.66 -9.23
N LEU A 200 -2.73 -1.84 -9.87
CA LEU A 200 -2.34 -1.05 -11.04
C LEU A 200 -1.37 0.09 -10.65
N THR A 201 -1.61 0.72 -9.50
CA THR A 201 -0.76 1.77 -8.93
C THR A 201 0.64 1.23 -8.67
N ASP A 202 0.73 0.11 -7.96
CA ASP A 202 1.98 -0.54 -7.59
C ASP A 202 2.74 -0.99 -8.86
N TRP A 203 2.02 -1.54 -9.84
CA TRP A 203 2.62 -1.91 -11.14
C TRP A 203 3.17 -0.69 -11.90
N ILE A 204 2.43 0.43 -11.94
CA ILE A 204 2.85 1.67 -12.58
C ILE A 204 4.09 2.23 -11.87
N GLU A 205 4.08 2.25 -10.54
CA GLU A 205 5.21 2.74 -9.75
C GLU A 205 6.46 1.89 -10.01
N GLU A 206 6.34 0.56 -10.03
CA GLU A 206 7.45 -0.35 -10.33
C GLU A 206 8.03 -0.11 -11.73
N LYS A 207 7.17 0.05 -12.76
CA LYS A 207 7.62 0.16 -14.15
C LYS A 207 8.15 1.52 -14.56
N ILE A 208 7.56 2.59 -14.03
CA ILE A 208 7.97 3.96 -14.37
C ILE A 208 9.15 4.40 -13.51
N THR A 209 9.47 3.70 -12.41
CA THR A 209 10.68 3.97 -11.63
C THR A 209 11.93 3.64 -12.46
N PRO A 210 12.75 4.64 -12.86
CA PRO A 210 14.00 4.34 -13.55
C PRO A 210 14.96 3.60 -12.60
N LYS A 211 15.62 2.57 -13.15
CA LYS A 211 16.78 1.90 -12.53
C LYS A 211 17.97 2.85 -12.55
N SER A 212 17.99 3.82 -11.63
CA SER A 212 19.20 4.49 -11.19
C SER A 212 19.36 4.26 -9.71
#